data_AF-A0A8X6H1K3-F1
#
_entry.id   AF-A0A8X6H1K3-F1
#
_cell.length_a   1.000
_cell.length_b   1.000
_cell.length_c   1.000
_cell.angle_alpha   90.00
_cell.angle_beta   90.00
_cell.angle_gamma   90.00
#
_symmetry.space_group_name_H-M   'P 1'
#
loop_
_entity.id
_entity.type
_entity.pdbx_description
1 polymer ?
#
loop_
_entity_poly.entity_id
_entity_poly.type
_entity_poly.pdbx_seq_one_letter_code
_entity_poly.pdbx_strand_id
1 'polypeptide(L)'
;MEDISAVKIPVFASSNSALWFGKLESTFELAVPKPITNERTKYNYCVAHLSSDAAMAVLDVILSPGSTNPYSKLKEEVIAQCGERKTSKFANFSLENS
;
A
#
# COMPACT_ATOMS: atom_id res chain seq x y z
N MET A 1 29.61 -6.70 -14.26
CA MET A 1 28.14 -6.63 -14.35
C MET A 1 27.67 -6.33 -12.95
N GLU A 2 27.22 -5.10 -12.66
CA GLU A 2 26.46 -4.90 -11.42
C GLU A 2 25.17 -5.68 -11.61
N ASP A 3 24.96 -6.72 -10.79
CA ASP A 3 23.65 -7.35 -10.69
C ASP A 3 22.68 -6.26 -10.25
N ILE A 4 21.96 -5.69 -11.21
CA ILE A 4 20.83 -4.81 -10.94
C ILE A 4 19.81 -5.72 -10.29
N SER A 5 19.88 -5.83 -8.97
CA SER A 5 18.92 -6.55 -8.14
C SER A 5 17.56 -5.95 -8.43
N ALA A 6 16.79 -6.59 -9.31
CA ALA A 6 15.42 -6.21 -9.57
C ALA A 6 14.70 -6.20 -8.23
N VAL A 7 14.11 -5.05 -7.87
CA VAL A 7 13.36 -4.86 -6.63
C VAL A 7 12.33 -5.98 -6.53
N LYS A 8 12.56 -6.93 -5.62
CA LYS A 8 11.70 -8.11 -5.45
C LYS A 8 10.49 -7.72 -4.61
N ILE A 9 9.48 -7.20 -5.28
CA ILE A 9 8.23 -6.82 -4.64
C ILE A 9 7.50 -8.09 -4.17
N PRO A 10 7.09 -8.19 -2.89
CA PRO A 10 6.32 -9.33 -2.40
C PRO A 10 4.95 -9.41 -3.07
N VAL A 11 4.40 -10.61 -3.20
CA VAL A 11 3.02 -10.81 -3.69
C VAL A 11 2.04 -10.14 -2.74
N PHE A 12 1.10 -9.37 -3.30
CA PHE A 12 0.09 -8.66 -2.53
C PHE A 12 -0.83 -9.63 -1.78
N ALA A 13 -0.98 -9.42 -0.48
CA ALA A 13 -1.85 -10.19 0.39
C ALA A 13 -2.94 -9.28 0.97
N SER A 14 -4.13 -9.31 0.37
CA SER A 14 -5.31 -8.57 0.84
C SER A 14 -5.62 -8.87 2.32
N SER A 15 -5.46 -10.12 2.75
CA SER A 15 -5.69 -10.51 4.15
C SER A 15 -4.80 -9.80 5.17
N ASN A 16 -3.66 -9.23 4.76
CA ASN A 16 -2.73 -8.50 5.62
C ASN A 16 -2.02 -7.38 4.84
N SER A 17 -2.82 -6.46 4.29
CA SER A 17 -2.33 -5.34 3.47
C SER A 17 -1.31 -4.47 4.21
N ALA A 18 -1.52 -4.19 5.51
CA ALA A 18 -0.59 -3.42 6.33
C ALA A 18 0.81 -4.06 6.40
N LEU A 19 0.88 -5.38 6.64
CA LEU A 19 2.17 -6.10 6.65
C LEU A 19 2.83 -6.09 5.27
N TRP A 20 2.05 -6.21 4.20
CA TRP A 20 2.57 -6.14 2.83
C TRP A 20 3.24 -4.79 2.55
N PHE A 21 2.59 -3.68 2.92
CA PHE A 21 3.18 -2.35 2.77
C PHE A 21 4.45 -2.17 3.62
N GLY A 22 4.49 -2.72 4.84
CA GLY A 22 5.71 -2.69 5.65
C GLY A 22 6.90 -3.38 4.98
N LYS A 23 6.67 -4.58 4.40
CA LYS A 23 7.70 -5.29 3.61
C LYS A 23 8.10 -4.51 2.35
N LEU A 24 7.12 -3.90 1.69
CA LEU A 24 7.34 -3.11 0.49
C LEU A 24 8.24 -1.91 0.77
N GLU A 25 8.01 -1.20 1.87
CA GLU A 25 8.83 -0.05 2.30
C GLU A 25 10.27 -0.46 2.56
N SER A 26 10.49 -1.55 3.29
CA SER A 26 11.85 -2.08 3.47
C SER A 26 12.52 -2.44 2.14
N THR A 27 11.75 -2.96 1.17
CA THR A 27 12.28 -3.28 -0.17
C THR A 27 12.68 -2.01 -0.93
N PHE A 28 11.89 -0.94 -0.81
CA PHE A 28 12.23 0.35 -1.39
C PHE A 28 13.48 0.97 -0.76
N GLU A 29 13.64 0.86 0.56
CA GLU A 29 14.83 1.33 1.27
C GLU A 29 16.09 0.53 0.89
N LEU A 30 15.94 -0.78 0.68
CA LEU A 30 17.02 -1.69 0.30
C LEU A 30 17.25 -1.78 -1.21
N ALA A 31 16.57 -0.96 -2.02
CA ALA A 31 16.74 -0.96 -3.46
C ALA A 31 18.17 -0.55 -3.86
N VAL A 32 18.75 -1.26 -4.84
CA VAL A 32 20.14 -1.08 -5.32
C VAL A 32 20.09 -0.65 -6.79
N PRO A 33 20.90 0.34 -7.24
CA PRO A 33 22.01 0.99 -6.53
C PRO A 33 21.60 2.12 -5.57
N LYS A 34 20.34 2.57 -5.59
CA LYS A 34 19.84 3.60 -4.70
C LYS A 34 18.42 3.29 -4.19
N PRO A 35 18.09 3.71 -2.95
CA PRO A 35 16.75 3.58 -2.41
C PRO A 35 15.69 4.25 -3.27
N ILE A 36 14.50 3.67 -3.31
CA ILE A 36 13.32 4.27 -3.92
C ILE A 36 12.67 5.21 -2.90
N THR A 37 12.97 6.50 -3.03
CA THR A 37 12.41 7.55 -2.17
C THR A 37 11.27 8.32 -2.83
N ASN A 38 11.19 8.28 -4.16
CA ASN A 38 10.20 9.05 -4.91
C ASN A 38 8.79 8.45 -4.76
N GLU A 39 7.87 9.23 -4.21
CA GLU A 39 6.45 8.85 -4.01
C GLU A 39 5.78 8.33 -5.28
N ARG A 40 6.02 8.96 -6.44
CA ARG A 40 5.47 8.51 -7.73
C ARG A 40 6.01 7.16 -8.14
N THR A 41 7.30 6.91 -7.90
CA THR A 41 7.92 5.61 -8.18
C THR A 41 7.34 4.53 -7.27
N LYS A 42 7.23 4.79 -5.96
CA LYS A 42 6.60 3.88 -4.99
C LYS A 42 5.16 3.56 -5.38
N TYR A 43 4.39 4.59 -5.76
CA TYR A 43 3.02 4.47 -6.23
C TYR A 43 2.92 3.54 -7.46
N ASN A 44 3.76 3.76 -8.48
CA ASN A 44 3.76 2.91 -9.67
C ASN A 44 4.08 1.44 -9.34
N TYR A 45 5.04 1.19 -8.45
CA TYR A 45 5.35 -0.18 -7.99
C TYR A 45 4.19 -0.81 -7.25
N CYS A 46 3.51 -0.06 -6.37
CA CYS A 46 2.30 -0.54 -5.70
C CYS A 46 1.23 -0.94 -6.70
N VAL A 47 0.81 -0.02 -7.56
CA VAL A 47 -0.28 -0.25 -8.52
C VAL A 47 0.01 -1.46 -9.40
N ALA A 48 1.27 -1.63 -9.84
CA ALA A 48 1.68 -2.77 -10.64
C ALA A 48 1.61 -4.14 -9.91
N HIS A 49 1.65 -4.14 -8.57
CA HIS A 49 1.66 -5.36 -7.75
C HIS A 49 0.40 -5.56 -6.90
N LEU A 50 -0.55 -4.63 -6.95
CA LEU A 50 -1.86 -4.82 -6.35
C LEU A 50 -2.62 -5.92 -7.09
N SER A 51 -3.42 -6.70 -6.36
CA SER A 51 -4.38 -7.62 -6.98
C SER A 51 -5.49 -6.81 -7.67
N SER A 52 -6.13 -7.39 -8.70
CA SER A 52 -7.26 -6.75 -9.38
C SER A 52 -8.35 -6.30 -8.42
N ASP A 53 -8.68 -7.12 -7.41
CA ASP A 53 -9.69 -6.77 -6.40
C ASP A 53 -9.30 -5.54 -5.56
N ALA A 54 -8.03 -5.42 -5.20
CA ALA A 54 -7.54 -4.27 -4.44
C ALA A 54 -7.44 -3.02 -5.31
N ALA A 55 -6.97 -3.16 -6.55
CA ALA A 55 -6.91 -2.06 -7.52
C ALA A 55 -8.32 -1.53 -7.87
N MET A 56 -9.31 -2.42 -7.98
CA MET A 56 -10.71 -2.04 -8.18
C MET A 56 -11.30 -1.33 -6.95
N ALA A 57 -10.91 -1.76 -5.75
CA ALA A 57 -11.31 -1.11 -4.50
C ALA A 57 -10.86 0.36 -4.46
N VAL A 58 -9.59 0.64 -4.80
CA VAL A 58 -9.01 1.99 -4.78
C VAL A 58 -8.93 2.63 -6.17
N LEU A 59 -9.84 2.24 -7.08
CA LEU A 59 -9.82 2.68 -8.47
C LEU A 59 -9.95 4.21 -8.58
N ASP A 60 -10.75 4.83 -7.71
CA ASP A 60 -10.92 6.27 -7.61
C ASP A 60 -9.59 6.99 -7.26
N VAL A 61 -8.81 6.42 -6.34
CA VAL A 61 -7.48 6.91 -5.97
C VAL A 61 -6.50 6.73 -7.14
N ILE A 62 -6.61 5.62 -7.87
CA ILE A 62 -5.73 5.33 -9.00
C ILE A 62 -5.99 6.25 -10.20
N LEU A 63 -7.28 6.48 -10.50
CA LEU A 63 -7.72 7.33 -11.61
C LEU A 63 -7.58 8.82 -11.29
N SER A 64 -7.61 9.19 -10.01
CA SER A 64 -7.41 10.57 -9.56
C SER A 64 -6.22 10.69 -8.61
N PRO A 65 -4.98 10.57 -9.12
CA PRO A 65 -3.76 10.80 -8.33
C PRO A 65 -3.53 12.32 -8.17
N GLY A 66 -4.50 13.02 -7.60
CA GLY A 66 -4.48 14.47 -7.38
C GLY A 66 -3.73 14.90 -6.12
N SER A 67 -3.07 13.98 -5.40
CA SER A 67 -2.36 14.31 -4.16
C SER A 67 -0.87 14.56 -4.40
N THR A 68 -0.32 15.48 -3.62
CA THR A 68 1.13 15.70 -3.49
C THR A 68 1.88 14.42 -3.09
N ASN A 69 1.22 13.52 -2.35
CA ASN A 69 1.74 12.25 -1.87
C ASN A 69 0.86 11.08 -2.36
N PRO A 70 1.03 10.62 -3.62
CA PRO A 70 0.17 9.59 -4.21
C PRO A 70 0.34 8.21 -3.57
N TYR A 71 1.55 7.86 -3.12
CA TYR A 71 1.80 6.56 -2.49
C TYR A 71 1.22 6.50 -1.09
N SER A 72 1.40 7.55 -0.26
CA SER A 72 0.80 7.59 1.08
C SER A 72 -0.72 7.42 1.04
N LYS A 73 -1.39 8.14 0.14
CA LYS A 73 -2.85 8.05 -0.02
C LYS A 73 -3.29 6.66 -0.48
N LEU A 74 -2.62 6.08 -1.48
CA LEU A 74 -2.90 4.72 -1.94
C LEU A 74 -2.73 3.69 -0.81
N LYS A 75 -1.67 3.82 -0.02
CA LYS A 75 -1.40 2.94 1.13
C LYS A 75 -2.53 2.99 2.15
N GLU A 76 -2.94 4.18 2.56
CA GLU A 76 -4.04 4.38 3.51
C GLU A 76 -5.34 3.75 3.01
N GLU A 77 -5.71 4.03 1.76
CA GLU A 77 -6.97 3.55 1.16
C GLU A 77 -6.98 2.03 0.96
N VAL A 78 -5.87 1.43 0.50
CA VAL A 78 -5.76 -0.02 0.37
C VAL A 78 -5.79 -0.70 1.75
N ILE A 79 -5.16 -0.10 2.77
CA ILE A 79 -5.22 -0.63 4.15
C ILE A 79 -6.63 -0.49 4.71
N ALA A 80 -7.30 0.65 4.51
CA ALA A 80 -8.66 0.90 4.96
C ALA A 80 -9.63 -0.10 4.32
N GLN A 81 -9.71 -0.17 3.00
CA GLN A 81 -10.65 -1.06 2.31
C GLN A 81 -10.39 -2.55 2.55
N CYS A 82 -9.13 -2.94 2.80
CA CYS A 82 -8.79 -4.32 3.06
C CYS A 82 -8.85 -4.71 4.54
N GLY A 83 -8.63 -3.74 5.43
CA GLY A 83 -8.80 -3.85 6.88
C GLY A 83 -10.27 -3.81 7.30
N GLU A 84 -11.10 -2.99 6.64
CA GLU A 84 -12.54 -2.90 6.87
C GLU A 84 -13.29 -4.20 6.56
N ARG A 85 -12.79 -5.01 5.60
CA ARG A 85 -13.29 -6.39 5.41
C ARG A 85 -13.10 -7.28 6.65
N LYS A 86 -12.27 -6.88 7.62
CA LYS A 86 -12.09 -7.55 8.91
C LYS A 86 -12.55 -6.74 10.13
N THR A 87 -12.71 -5.43 10.02
CA THR A 87 -13.25 -4.59 11.09
C THR A 87 -14.74 -4.29 10.90
N SER A 88 -15.54 -5.34 10.70
CA SER A 88 -16.84 -5.36 11.37
C SER A 88 -16.57 -5.52 12.87
N LYS A 89 -16.90 -4.47 13.63
CA LYS A 89 -16.76 -4.32 15.10
C LYS A 89 -15.35 -4.04 15.60
N PHE A 90 -14.98 -2.76 15.74
CA PHE A 90 -14.27 -2.27 16.95
C PHE A 90 -14.28 -0.74 17.12
N ALA A 91 -15.15 -0.02 16.42
CA ALA A 91 -15.46 1.38 16.74
C ALA A 91 -16.97 1.50 17.02
N ASN A 92 -17.39 1.13 18.24
CA ASN A 92 -18.62 1.59 18.91
C ASN A 92 -18.73 0.95 20.32
N PHE A 93 -17.71 1.10 21.15
CA PHE A 93 -17.84 0.84 22.59
C PHE A 93 -16.88 1.72 23.39
N SER A 94 -17.02 3.03 23.26
CA SER A 94 -16.51 4.01 24.22
C SER A 94 -17.34 5.27 24.00
N LEU A 95 -18.01 5.74 25.04
CA LEU A 95 -19.00 6.83 25.09
C LEU A 95 -20.49 6.42 25.08
N GLU A 96 -20.84 5.32 25.75
CA GLU A 96 -22.07 5.29 26.56
C GLU A 96 -21.71 4.66 27.91
N ASN A 97 -21.93 5.39 29.00
CA ASN A 97 -21.51 5.15 30.39
C ASN A 97 -20.10 5.64 30.76
N SER A 98 -19.98 6.92 31.11
CA SER A 98 -19.93 7.29 32.55
C SER A 98 -20.15 8.78 32.75
#